data_AF-A0A1D3KZS9-F1
#
_entry.id   AF-A0A1D3KZS9-F1
#
_cell.length_a   1.000
_cell.length_b   1.000
_cell.length_c   1.000
_cell.angle_alpha   90.00
_cell.angle_beta   90.00
_cell.angle_gamma   90.00
#
_symmetry.space_group_name_H-M   'P 1'
#
loop_
_entity.id
_entity.type
_entity.pdbx_description
1 polymer ?
#
loop_
_entity_poly.entity_id
_entity_poly.type
_entity_poly.pdbx_seq_one_letter_code
_entity_poly.pdbx_strand_id
1 'polypeptide(L)'
;MRMDVVMVSQRDKFTLSDHGTVEKYSGLLLDEFDVEGLKEVVSGLKSLESEGFHERFFEAYLVRLEISVPGAELSVDEKRNDDMLTLAYQNLNRNHFFSLKKDLILFEHFSEISAFLLPLYYMCLGRKFTHGDVKAFYDARIDERLVFLLDEFDEPLNVPKPTPEFFKKLKKLQWQDKKTKKLYDNLRELLVYAGKGFHIDNKLMDFQVRERIFLLSLMACSAVVGGRDRINLDDVVRAYRTYLKLLKTDLPALVGKLGV
;
A
#
# COMPACT_ATOMS: atom_id res chain seq x y z
N MET A 1 -33.54 -25.83 -27.90
CA MET A 1 -33.61 -24.80 -26.85
C MET A 1 -32.18 -24.54 -26.41
N ARG A 2 -31.52 -23.53 -27.00
CA ARG A 2 -30.16 -23.12 -26.62
C ARG A 2 -30.30 -22.29 -25.34
N MET A 3 -29.62 -22.69 -24.27
CA MET A 3 -29.45 -21.84 -23.10
C MET A 3 -28.49 -20.74 -23.51
N ASP A 4 -29.01 -19.52 -23.65
CA ASP A 4 -28.19 -18.32 -23.68
C ASP A 4 -27.53 -18.20 -22.30
N VAL A 5 -26.26 -18.57 -22.23
CA VAL A 5 -25.40 -18.17 -21.11
C VAL A 5 -25.26 -16.67 -21.23
N VAL A 6 -26.04 -15.94 -20.43
CA VAL A 6 -25.86 -14.51 -20.22
C VAL A 6 -24.45 -14.36 -19.64
N MET A 7 -23.50 -13.99 -20.50
CA MET A 7 -22.20 -13.48 -20.08
C MET A 7 -22.45 -12.14 -19.39
N VAL A 8 -22.74 -12.21 -18.09
CA VAL A 8 -22.68 -11.06 -17.19
C VAL A 8 -21.27 -10.50 -17.32
N SER A 9 -21.13 -9.27 -17.84
CA SER A 9 -19.82 -8.68 -18.05
C SER A 9 -19.13 -8.56 -16.69
N GLN A 10 -17.79 -8.62 -16.63
CA GLN A 10 -17.12 -8.50 -15.33
C GLN A 10 -17.53 -7.20 -14.62
N ARG A 11 -17.80 -6.10 -15.36
CA ARG A 11 -18.38 -4.83 -14.88
C ARG A 11 -19.65 -4.99 -14.04
N ASP A 12 -20.50 -5.98 -14.35
CA ASP A 12 -21.79 -6.18 -13.67
C ASP A 12 -21.66 -6.97 -12.34
N LYS A 13 -20.45 -7.45 -12.00
CA LYS A 13 -20.13 -8.03 -10.68
C LYS A 13 -19.58 -7.00 -9.67
N PHE A 14 -19.45 -5.72 -10.07
CA PHE A 14 -18.78 -4.65 -9.31
C PHE A 14 -19.70 -3.65 -8.60
N THR A 15 -20.97 -3.97 -8.35
CA THR A 15 -21.97 -2.95 -7.95
C THR A 15 -22.63 -3.17 -6.60
N LEU A 16 -21.88 -3.42 -5.51
CA LEU A 16 -22.42 -3.22 -4.17
C LEU A 16 -21.31 -2.88 -3.16
N SER A 17 -21.01 -1.59 -2.98
CA SER A 17 -20.59 -1.17 -1.64
C SER A 17 -21.72 -1.48 -0.67
N ASP A 18 -21.38 -2.10 0.46
CA ASP A 18 -22.36 -2.27 1.53
C ASP A 18 -22.35 -0.99 2.36
N HIS A 19 -23.08 0.04 1.89
CA HIS A 19 -23.23 1.31 2.58
C HIS A 19 -23.56 1.13 4.07
N GLY A 20 -24.36 0.12 4.44
CA GLY A 20 -24.67 -0.18 5.83
C GLY A 20 -23.44 -0.62 6.62
N THR A 21 -22.58 -1.45 6.02
CA THR A 21 -21.31 -1.87 6.63
C THR A 21 -20.26 -0.75 6.67
N VAL A 22 -20.20 0.11 5.65
CA VAL A 22 -19.33 1.31 5.66
C VAL A 22 -19.72 2.23 6.82
N GLU A 23 -21.01 2.53 7.01
CA GLU A 23 -21.47 3.37 8.13
C GLU A 23 -21.21 2.69 9.48
N LYS A 24 -21.43 1.37 9.58
CA LYS A 24 -21.14 0.60 10.80
C LYS A 24 -19.68 0.73 11.23
N TYR A 25 -18.72 0.44 10.34
CA TYR A 25 -17.30 0.51 10.71
C TYR A 25 -16.84 1.95 10.94
N SER A 26 -17.40 2.91 10.20
CA SER A 26 -17.14 4.33 10.44
C SER A 26 -17.58 4.76 11.84
N GLY A 27 -18.79 4.38 12.27
CA GLY A 27 -19.30 4.64 13.62
C GLY A 27 -18.43 4.00 14.69
N LEU A 28 -18.13 2.69 14.56
CA LEU A 28 -17.25 1.98 15.49
C LEU A 28 -15.87 2.64 15.65
N LEU A 29 -15.31 3.17 14.57
CA LEU A 29 -14.03 3.86 14.60
C LEU A 29 -14.13 5.20 15.35
N LEU A 30 -15.15 6.00 15.04
CA LEU A 30 -15.26 7.35 15.58
C LEU A 30 -15.81 7.40 17.02
N ASP A 31 -16.53 6.36 17.45
CA ASP A 31 -17.08 6.27 18.81
C ASP A 31 -16.06 5.68 19.81
N GLU A 32 -15.22 4.75 19.38
CA GLU A 32 -14.32 4.01 20.28
C GLU A 32 -12.88 4.57 20.34
N PHE A 33 -12.47 5.34 19.34
CA PHE A 33 -11.09 5.80 19.20
C PHE A 33 -11.02 7.32 19.12
N ASP A 34 -10.27 7.90 20.04
CA ASP A 34 -9.90 9.31 20.05
C ASP A 34 -8.41 9.42 19.69
N VAL A 35 -8.15 9.63 18.39
CA VAL A 35 -6.79 9.70 17.81
C VAL A 35 -6.81 10.81 16.77
N GLU A 36 -5.82 11.70 16.83
CA GLU A 36 -5.70 12.80 15.88
C GLU A 36 -5.58 12.28 14.44
N GLY A 37 -6.33 12.88 13.50
CA GLY A 37 -6.30 12.48 12.10
C GLY A 37 -7.24 11.32 11.73
N LEU A 38 -7.87 10.64 12.71
CA LEU A 38 -8.72 9.48 12.43
C LEU A 38 -9.99 9.87 11.66
N LYS A 39 -10.59 11.02 11.97
CA LYS A 39 -11.79 11.51 11.28
C LYS A 39 -11.53 11.74 9.80
N GLU A 40 -10.39 12.32 9.48
CA GLU A 40 -9.92 12.57 8.11
C GLU A 40 -9.66 11.26 7.37
N VAL A 41 -9.05 10.27 8.05
CA VAL A 41 -8.85 8.93 7.48
C VAL A 41 -10.19 8.26 7.18
N VAL A 42 -11.12 8.22 8.13
CA VAL A 42 -12.45 7.62 7.94
C VAL A 42 -13.18 8.29 6.78
N SER A 43 -13.18 9.63 6.74
CA SER A 43 -13.80 10.38 5.65
C SER A 43 -13.15 10.10 4.30
N GLY A 44 -11.81 10.01 4.25
CA GLY A 44 -11.07 9.73 3.01
C GLY A 44 -11.29 8.31 2.50
N LEU A 45 -11.40 7.32 3.39
CA LEU A 45 -11.77 5.96 3.01
C LEU A 45 -13.19 5.92 2.44
N LYS A 46 -14.16 6.58 3.08
CA LYS A 46 -15.54 6.65 2.61
C LYS A 46 -15.68 7.27 1.21
N SER A 47 -14.77 8.17 0.81
CA SER A 47 -14.82 8.81 -0.51
C SER A 47 -14.17 8.00 -1.64
N LEU A 48 -13.49 6.88 -1.33
CA LEU A 48 -12.78 6.09 -2.34
C LEU A 48 -13.70 5.54 -3.44
N GLU A 49 -14.93 5.14 -3.08
CA GLU A 49 -15.91 4.65 -4.05
C GLU A 49 -16.38 5.75 -4.98
N SER A 50 -16.81 6.90 -4.43
CA SER A 50 -17.37 8.00 -5.21
C SER A 50 -16.32 8.67 -6.11
N GLU A 51 -15.04 8.61 -5.75
CA GLU A 51 -13.93 9.09 -6.56
C GLU A 51 -13.55 8.11 -7.70
N GLY A 52 -14.08 6.88 -7.68
CA GLY A 52 -13.77 5.80 -8.64
C GLY A 52 -12.30 5.40 -8.68
N PHE A 53 -11.49 5.90 -7.74
CA PHE A 53 -10.04 5.79 -7.78
C PHE A 53 -9.58 4.36 -7.48
N HIS A 54 -10.13 3.76 -6.42
CA HIS A 54 -9.79 2.41 -5.98
C HIS A 54 -10.09 1.38 -7.08
N GLU A 55 -11.18 1.56 -7.83
CA GLU A 55 -11.50 0.74 -9.00
C GLU A 55 -10.47 0.87 -10.11
N ARG A 56 -10.13 2.10 -10.52
CA ARG A 56 -9.09 2.32 -11.54
C ARG A 56 -7.73 1.74 -11.11
N PHE A 57 -7.42 1.82 -9.83
CA PHE A 57 -6.18 1.27 -9.30
C PHE A 57 -6.20 -0.27 -9.34
N PHE A 58 -7.31 -0.90 -8.98
CA PHE A 58 -7.50 -2.32 -9.15
C PHE A 58 -7.40 -2.74 -10.63
N GLU A 59 -8.01 -2.00 -11.56
CA GLU A 59 -7.89 -2.25 -13.00
C GLU A 59 -6.43 -2.16 -13.48
N ALA A 60 -5.68 -1.16 -13.04
CA ALA A 60 -4.25 -1.05 -13.31
C ALA A 60 -3.45 -2.22 -12.73
N TYR A 61 -3.81 -2.67 -11.52
CA TYR A 61 -3.20 -3.84 -10.88
C TYR A 61 -3.44 -5.14 -11.67
N LEU A 62 -4.61 -5.30 -12.28
CA LEU A 62 -4.95 -6.46 -13.10
C LEU A 62 -4.06 -6.59 -14.34
N VAL A 63 -3.60 -5.48 -14.91
CA VAL A 63 -2.74 -5.43 -16.09
C VAL A 63 -1.26 -5.23 -15.76
N ARG A 64 -0.85 -5.35 -14.47
CA ARG A 64 0.51 -5.04 -13.98
C ARG A 64 1.66 -5.73 -14.71
N LEU A 65 1.42 -6.87 -15.36
CA LEU A 65 2.44 -7.59 -16.15
C LEU A 65 2.59 -7.03 -17.57
N GLU A 66 1.69 -6.15 -18.00
CA GLU A 66 1.60 -5.59 -19.35
C GLU A 66 1.70 -4.05 -19.39
N ILE A 67 2.01 -3.42 -18.25
CA ILE A 67 2.11 -1.96 -18.08
C ILE A 67 3.29 -1.34 -18.83
N SER A 68 4.22 -2.15 -19.34
CA SER A 68 5.42 -1.71 -20.04
C SER A 68 5.37 -2.05 -21.53
N VAL A 69 6.01 -1.22 -22.37
CA VAL A 69 6.30 -1.61 -23.76
C VAL A 69 7.44 -2.63 -23.80
N PRO A 70 7.53 -3.48 -24.85
CA PRO A 70 8.65 -4.41 -24.99
C PRO A 70 10.00 -3.68 -24.92
N GLY A 71 10.93 -4.17 -24.09
CA GLY A 71 12.25 -3.58 -23.91
C GLY A 71 12.32 -2.38 -22.95
N ALA A 72 11.24 -2.07 -22.23
CA ALA A 72 11.25 -1.04 -21.19
C ALA A 72 11.91 -1.49 -19.88
N GLU A 73 12.29 -2.76 -19.74
CA GLU A 73 12.88 -3.27 -18.50
C GLU A 73 14.27 -2.69 -18.25
N LEU A 74 14.57 -2.41 -16.98
CA LEU A 74 15.92 -2.07 -16.57
C LEU A 74 16.86 -3.25 -16.75
N SER A 75 18.06 -2.95 -17.24
CA SER A 75 19.19 -3.87 -17.26
C SER A 75 19.61 -4.26 -15.84
N VAL A 76 20.42 -5.31 -15.72
CA VAL A 76 20.96 -5.77 -14.42
C VAL A 76 21.78 -4.67 -13.74
N ASP A 77 22.55 -3.90 -14.52
CA ASP A 77 23.39 -2.83 -13.98
C ASP A 77 22.56 -1.63 -13.50
N GLU A 78 21.43 -1.34 -14.15
CA GLU A 78 20.49 -0.31 -13.70
C GLU A 78 19.72 -0.70 -12.42
N LYS A 79 19.52 -2.00 -12.19
CA LYS A 79 18.82 -2.53 -10.99
C LYS A 79 19.69 -2.60 -9.74
N ARG A 80 21.02 -2.49 -9.86
CA ARG A 80 21.97 -2.89 -8.80
C ARG A 80 22.02 -2.01 -7.55
N ASN A 81 21.31 -0.89 -7.50
CA ASN A 81 21.38 0.10 -6.43
C ASN A 81 20.20 0.07 -5.43
N ASP A 82 19.52 -1.08 -5.27
CA ASP A 82 18.47 -1.21 -4.25
C ASP A 82 19.03 -1.73 -2.91
N ASP A 83 19.65 -0.81 -2.18
CA ASP A 83 20.16 -1.06 -0.82
C ASP A 83 19.02 -1.45 0.13
N MET A 84 17.80 -0.93 -0.08
CA MET A 84 16.66 -1.16 0.79
C MET A 84 16.19 -2.62 0.73
N LEU A 85 15.91 -3.16 -0.45
CA LEU A 85 15.49 -4.56 -0.61
C LEU A 85 16.60 -5.53 -0.22
N THR A 86 17.86 -5.21 -0.53
CA THR A 86 19.02 -6.00 -0.12
C THR A 86 19.11 -6.12 1.39
N LEU A 87 19.01 -4.99 2.10
CA LEU A 87 19.06 -4.96 3.55
C LEU A 87 17.82 -5.63 4.19
N ALA A 88 16.62 -5.44 3.61
CA ALA A 88 15.41 -6.13 4.03
C ALA A 88 15.58 -7.66 3.93
N TYR A 89 16.09 -8.16 2.80
CA TYR A 89 16.30 -9.58 2.55
C TYR A 89 17.30 -10.24 3.51
N GLN A 90 18.32 -9.48 3.92
CA GLN A 90 19.35 -9.94 4.85
C GLN A 90 18.89 -9.93 6.31
N ASN A 91 17.96 -9.05 6.69
CA ASN A 91 17.64 -8.79 8.09
C ASN A 91 16.20 -9.19 8.50
N LEU A 92 15.27 -9.41 7.56
CA LEU A 92 13.90 -9.88 7.82
C LEU A 92 13.73 -11.37 7.52
N ASN A 93 12.71 -11.98 8.13
CA ASN A 93 12.33 -13.36 7.83
C ASN A 93 11.60 -13.44 6.47
N ARG A 94 11.78 -14.57 5.76
CA ARG A 94 11.23 -14.78 4.41
C ARG A 94 9.99 -15.68 4.36
N ASN A 95 9.76 -16.49 5.40
CA ASN A 95 8.70 -17.51 5.40
C ASN A 95 7.91 -17.53 6.71
N HIS A 96 6.61 -17.78 6.56
CA HIS A 96 5.66 -18.02 7.66
C HIS A 96 5.74 -19.44 8.27
N PHE A 97 6.48 -20.35 7.64
CA PHE A 97 6.30 -21.80 7.87
C PHE A 97 7.16 -22.43 8.99
N PHE A 98 8.17 -21.73 9.53
CA PHE A 98 9.13 -22.36 10.46
C PHE A 98 9.46 -21.58 11.74
N SER A 99 8.73 -20.50 12.06
CA SER A 99 8.98 -19.76 13.30
C SER A 99 7.85 -19.95 14.34
N LEU A 100 8.22 -20.38 15.55
CA LEU A 100 7.32 -20.47 16.72
C LEU A 100 6.83 -19.09 17.19
N LYS A 101 7.49 -18.00 16.79
CA LYS A 101 7.01 -16.62 16.91
C LYS A 101 6.97 -16.00 15.52
N LYS A 102 5.78 -15.77 14.97
CA LYS A 102 5.65 -15.11 13.67
C LYS A 102 6.00 -13.63 13.85
N ASP A 103 7.12 -13.21 13.27
CA ASP A 103 7.47 -11.80 13.17
C ASP A 103 6.31 -11.05 12.49
N LEU A 104 5.97 -9.86 12.99
CA LEU A 104 4.88 -9.08 12.42
C LEU A 104 5.22 -8.58 11.01
N ILE A 105 6.50 -8.31 10.76
CA ILE A 105 7.02 -7.77 9.51
C ILE A 105 8.01 -8.75 8.90
N LEU A 106 7.80 -9.05 7.63
CA LEU A 106 8.57 -9.99 6.85
C LEU A 106 9.17 -9.32 5.63
N PHE A 107 10.13 -9.98 4.98
CA PHE A 107 10.74 -9.50 3.74
C PHE A 107 9.70 -9.16 2.67
N GLU A 108 8.62 -9.93 2.57
CA GLU A 108 7.54 -9.70 1.60
C GLU A 108 6.93 -8.29 1.71
N HIS A 109 6.94 -7.69 2.90
CA HIS A 109 6.38 -6.35 3.13
C HIS A 109 7.16 -5.25 2.42
N PHE A 110 8.43 -5.50 2.10
CA PHE A 110 9.29 -4.56 1.38
C PHE A 110 9.34 -4.88 -0.11
N SER A 111 9.41 -6.16 -0.49
CA SER A 111 9.39 -6.54 -1.91
C SER A 111 8.09 -6.18 -2.62
N GLU A 112 6.98 -6.08 -1.88
CA GLU A 112 5.67 -5.74 -2.43
C GLU A 112 5.44 -4.23 -2.58
N ILE A 113 6.27 -3.36 -1.99
CA ILE A 113 6.09 -1.90 -2.08
C ILE A 113 6.13 -1.46 -3.54
N SER A 114 7.20 -1.78 -4.28
CA SER A 114 7.33 -1.40 -5.68
C SER A 114 6.29 -2.11 -6.57
N ALA A 115 5.88 -3.33 -6.21
CA ALA A 115 4.82 -4.06 -6.91
C ALA A 115 3.44 -3.39 -6.76
N PHE A 116 3.22 -2.67 -5.66
CA PHE A 116 2.02 -1.88 -5.41
C PHE A 116 2.08 -0.49 -6.07
N LEU A 117 3.25 0.14 -6.05
CA LEU A 117 3.46 1.49 -6.60
C LEU A 117 3.48 1.53 -8.13
N LEU A 118 4.00 0.50 -8.81
CA LEU A 118 4.08 0.49 -10.27
C LEU A 118 2.70 0.57 -10.96
N PRO A 119 1.68 -0.23 -10.57
CA PRO A 119 0.34 -0.07 -11.13
C PRO A 119 -0.28 1.30 -10.83
N LEU A 120 -0.01 1.87 -9.65
CA LEU A 120 -0.46 3.21 -9.29
C LEU A 120 0.16 4.26 -10.23
N TYR A 121 1.47 4.17 -10.45
CA TYR A 121 2.21 5.03 -11.37
C TYR A 121 1.69 4.91 -12.81
N TYR A 122 1.43 3.68 -13.27
CA TYR A 122 0.85 3.42 -14.60
C TYR A 122 -0.52 4.08 -14.75
N MET A 123 -1.38 3.95 -13.75
CA MET A 123 -2.70 4.55 -13.75
C MET A 123 -2.61 6.09 -13.84
N CYS A 124 -1.72 6.72 -13.07
CA CYS A 124 -1.53 8.17 -13.13
C CYS A 124 -0.93 8.64 -14.46
N LEU A 125 -0.02 7.86 -15.04
CA LEU A 125 0.63 8.18 -16.31
C LEU A 125 -0.32 8.05 -17.52
N GLY A 126 -1.32 7.16 -17.44
CA GLY A 126 -2.34 6.97 -18.47
C GLY A 126 -1.84 6.32 -19.77
N ARG A 127 -0.62 5.79 -19.78
CA ARG A 127 -0.01 5.07 -20.92
C ARG A 127 0.99 4.03 -20.44
N LYS A 128 1.36 3.10 -21.31
CA LYS A 128 2.42 2.13 -21.03
C LYS A 128 3.76 2.82 -20.75
N PHE A 129 4.56 2.21 -19.89
CA PHE A 129 5.90 2.65 -19.56
C PHE A 129 6.86 2.41 -20.73
N THR A 130 7.65 3.44 -21.01
CA THR A 130 8.91 3.34 -21.75
C THR A 130 10.04 3.00 -20.78
N HIS A 131 11.22 2.61 -21.30
CA HIS A 131 12.42 2.40 -20.47
C HIS A 131 12.73 3.62 -19.58
N GLY A 132 12.61 4.83 -20.14
CA GLY A 132 12.83 6.08 -19.40
C GLY A 132 11.85 6.27 -18.24
N ASP A 133 10.59 5.87 -18.39
CA ASP A 133 9.61 5.97 -17.30
C ASP A 133 9.92 4.99 -16.17
N VAL A 134 10.31 3.76 -16.51
CA VAL A 134 10.71 2.75 -15.52
C VAL A 134 11.95 3.24 -14.78
N LYS A 135 12.95 3.74 -15.51
CA LYS A 135 14.17 4.28 -14.92
C LYS A 135 13.88 5.45 -13.98
N ALA A 136 13.11 6.45 -14.44
CA ALA A 136 12.75 7.61 -13.64
C ALA A 136 11.99 7.23 -12.36
N PHE A 137 11.07 6.24 -12.45
CA PHE A 137 10.34 5.74 -11.28
C PHE A 137 11.27 5.15 -10.21
N TYR A 138 12.23 4.30 -10.60
CA TYR A 138 13.19 3.72 -9.65
C TYR A 138 14.21 4.75 -9.14
N ASP A 139 14.69 5.66 -10.00
CA ASP A 139 15.60 6.74 -9.61
C ASP A 139 14.96 7.70 -8.60
N ALA A 140 13.65 7.93 -8.68
CA ALA A 140 12.92 8.79 -7.76
C ALA A 140 12.81 8.22 -6.32
N ARG A 141 13.06 6.91 -6.14
CA ARG A 141 13.09 6.21 -4.83
C ARG A 141 11.87 6.53 -3.96
N ILE A 142 10.68 6.49 -4.57
CA ILE A 142 9.40 6.78 -3.91
C ILE A 142 9.13 5.76 -2.79
N ASP A 143 9.54 4.52 -2.99
CA ASP A 143 9.51 3.46 -2.00
C ASP A 143 10.28 3.84 -0.72
N GLU A 144 11.52 4.31 -0.83
CA GLU A 144 12.30 4.78 0.33
C GLU A 144 11.72 6.04 0.95
N ARG A 145 11.20 6.97 0.14
CA ARG A 145 10.50 8.15 0.63
C ARG A 145 9.29 7.77 1.48
N LEU A 146 8.48 6.81 1.03
CA LEU A 146 7.35 6.30 1.81
C LEU A 146 7.80 5.61 3.09
N VAL A 147 8.88 4.83 3.03
CA VAL A 147 9.43 4.11 4.20
C VAL A 147 9.98 5.07 5.26
N PHE A 148 10.65 6.15 4.88
CA PHE A 148 11.33 7.02 5.85
C PHE A 148 10.61 8.33 6.16
N LEU A 149 9.87 8.89 5.21
CA LEU A 149 9.18 10.18 5.35
C LEU A 149 7.66 10.03 5.52
N LEU A 150 7.09 8.88 5.15
CA LEU A 150 5.66 8.57 5.31
C LEU A 150 4.78 9.64 4.67
N ASP A 151 3.97 10.36 5.43
CA ASP A 151 3.07 11.41 4.95
C ASP A 151 3.78 12.67 4.43
N GLU A 152 5.11 12.73 4.54
CA GLU A 152 5.98 13.77 3.99
C GLU A 152 6.79 13.26 2.76
N PHE A 153 6.39 12.14 2.14
CA PHE A 153 7.15 11.51 1.04
C PHE A 153 7.35 12.39 -0.21
N ASP A 154 6.44 13.32 -0.45
CA ASP A 154 6.40 14.27 -1.58
C ASP A 154 7.11 15.61 -1.28
N GLU A 155 7.56 15.80 -0.03
CA GLU A 155 8.29 16.98 0.40
C GLU A 155 9.75 16.94 -0.07
N PRO A 156 10.39 18.10 -0.29
CA PRO A 156 11.79 18.20 -0.73
C PRO A 156 12.77 17.92 0.43
N LEU A 157 12.55 16.84 1.16
CA LEU A 157 13.37 16.40 2.28
C LEU A 157 14.44 15.40 1.82
N ASN A 158 15.54 15.37 2.58
CA ASN A 158 16.56 14.34 2.42
C ASN A 158 16.03 13.00 2.94
N VAL A 159 16.11 11.97 2.11
CA VAL A 159 15.70 10.62 2.49
C VAL A 159 16.82 9.95 3.29
N PRO A 160 16.56 9.52 4.54
CA PRO A 160 17.51 8.70 5.30
C PRO A 160 17.94 7.47 4.51
N LYS A 161 19.22 7.10 4.60
CA LYS A 161 19.69 5.86 4.00
C LYS A 161 19.19 4.65 4.80
N PRO A 162 18.77 3.56 4.15
CA PRO A 162 18.42 2.33 4.84
C PRO A 162 19.64 1.76 5.58
N THR A 163 19.42 1.18 6.76
CA THR A 163 20.47 0.56 7.59
C THR A 163 20.06 -0.84 8.04
N PRO A 164 21.01 -1.77 8.28
CA PRO A 164 20.68 -3.07 8.87
C PRO A 164 19.90 -2.95 10.18
N GLU A 165 20.23 -1.95 11.00
CA GLU A 165 19.60 -1.69 12.30
C GLU A 165 18.12 -1.34 12.17
N PHE A 166 17.73 -0.61 11.11
CA PHE A 166 16.33 -0.33 10.79
C PHE A 166 15.53 -1.62 10.61
N PHE A 167 16.01 -2.55 9.77
CA PHE A 167 15.33 -3.82 9.53
C PHE A 167 15.37 -4.77 10.73
N LYS A 168 16.45 -4.76 11.52
CA LYS A 168 16.51 -5.51 12.79
C LYS A 168 15.46 -5.02 13.80
N LYS A 169 15.14 -3.72 13.82
CA LYS A 169 14.06 -3.15 14.64
C LYS A 169 12.69 -3.60 14.12
N LEU A 170 12.45 -3.52 12.81
CA LEU A 170 11.22 -4.00 12.17
C LEU A 170 10.94 -5.48 12.48
N LYS A 171 11.97 -6.32 12.44
CA LYS A 171 11.86 -7.74 12.77
C LYS A 171 11.29 -8.02 14.16
N LYS A 172 11.62 -7.15 15.13
CA LYS A 172 11.22 -7.31 16.54
C LYS A 172 9.90 -6.61 16.89
N LEU A 173 9.32 -5.89 15.93
CA LEU A 173 8.17 -5.01 16.15
C LEU A 173 6.92 -5.80 16.53
N GLN A 174 6.12 -5.23 17.43
CA GLN A 174 4.85 -5.81 17.88
C GLN A 174 3.74 -4.75 17.92
N TRP A 175 2.50 -5.19 18.08
CA TRP A 175 1.40 -4.29 18.41
C TRP A 175 1.58 -3.77 19.84
N GLN A 176 1.31 -2.48 20.08
CA GLN A 176 1.35 -1.90 21.42
C GLN A 176 0.41 -2.66 22.37
N ASP A 177 -0.83 -2.85 21.93
CA ASP A 177 -1.91 -3.47 22.69
C ASP A 177 -3.03 -3.97 21.76
N LYS A 178 -4.03 -4.65 22.36
CA LYS A 178 -5.22 -5.12 21.65
C LYS A 178 -6.07 -3.98 21.08
N LYS A 179 -6.04 -2.79 21.70
CA LYS A 179 -6.79 -1.61 21.23
C LYS A 179 -6.24 -1.15 19.88
N THR A 180 -4.92 -1.08 19.75
CA THR A 180 -4.24 -0.74 18.50
C THR A 180 -4.53 -1.74 17.40
N LYS A 181 -4.47 -3.04 17.73
CA LYS A 181 -4.85 -4.09 16.78
C LYS A 181 -6.31 -3.96 16.33
N LYS A 182 -7.23 -3.62 17.24
CA LYS A 182 -8.64 -3.40 16.94
C LYS A 182 -8.84 -2.19 16.00
N LEU A 183 -8.13 -1.10 16.21
CA LEU A 183 -8.16 0.06 15.29
C LEU A 183 -7.75 -0.36 13.87
N TYR A 184 -6.62 -1.06 13.75
CA TYR A 184 -6.14 -1.60 12.48
C TYR A 184 -7.16 -2.53 11.81
N ASP A 185 -7.71 -3.49 12.55
CA ASP A 185 -8.69 -4.43 12.01
C ASP A 185 -9.94 -3.70 11.53
N ASN A 186 -10.48 -2.73 12.29
CA ASN A 186 -11.65 -1.95 11.89
C ASN A 186 -11.40 -1.05 10.66
N LEU A 187 -10.25 -0.39 10.57
CA LEU A 187 -9.88 0.41 9.40
C LEU A 187 -9.67 -0.45 8.16
N ARG A 188 -9.13 -1.67 8.32
CA ARG A 188 -9.02 -2.64 7.24
C ARG A 188 -10.39 -3.01 6.71
N GLU A 189 -11.32 -3.37 7.59
CA GLU A 189 -12.68 -3.70 7.17
C GLU A 189 -13.33 -2.50 6.46
N LEU A 190 -13.22 -1.30 7.02
CA LEU A 190 -13.73 -0.09 6.37
C LEU A 190 -13.16 0.09 4.95
N LEU A 191 -11.85 -0.05 4.77
CA LEU A 191 -11.21 0.05 3.45
C LEU A 191 -11.76 -1.01 2.48
N VAL A 192 -11.89 -2.27 2.91
CA VAL A 192 -12.45 -3.33 2.06
C VAL A 192 -13.86 -2.96 1.59
N TYR A 193 -14.73 -2.55 2.49
CA TYR A 193 -16.13 -2.23 2.15
C TYR A 193 -16.28 -0.92 1.38
N ALA A 194 -15.46 0.09 1.69
CA ALA A 194 -15.42 1.33 0.90
C ALA A 194 -14.78 1.10 -0.49
N GLY A 195 -13.93 0.10 -0.62
CA GLY A 195 -13.31 -0.35 -1.87
C GLY A 195 -14.13 -1.36 -2.68
N LYS A 196 -15.45 -1.42 -2.46
CA LYS A 196 -16.47 -2.32 -3.09
C LYS A 196 -16.73 -3.68 -2.43
N GLY A 197 -16.12 -3.99 -1.29
CA GLY A 197 -16.51 -5.14 -0.44
C GLY A 197 -15.72 -6.44 -0.68
N PHE A 198 -16.17 -7.51 -0.02
CA PHE A 198 -15.60 -8.85 -0.16
C PHE A 198 -16.21 -9.58 -1.37
N HIS A 199 -15.40 -9.86 -2.38
CA HIS A 199 -15.83 -10.64 -3.55
C HIS A 199 -15.15 -12.01 -3.58
N ILE A 200 -15.83 -12.98 -4.21
CA ILE A 200 -15.29 -14.34 -4.49
C ILE A 200 -14.20 -14.30 -5.58
N ASP A 201 -13.90 -13.12 -6.14
CA ASP A 201 -12.82 -12.97 -7.12
C ASP A 201 -11.44 -13.05 -6.46
N ASN A 202 -10.72 -14.13 -6.76
CA ASN A 202 -9.35 -14.36 -6.31
C ASN A 202 -8.40 -13.20 -6.64
N LYS A 203 -8.62 -12.48 -7.74
CA LYS A 203 -7.75 -11.36 -8.13
C LYS A 203 -7.96 -10.14 -7.25
N LEU A 204 -9.21 -9.85 -6.87
CA LEU A 204 -9.51 -8.78 -5.93
C LEU A 204 -9.01 -9.12 -4.53
N MET A 205 -9.16 -10.37 -4.09
CA MET A 205 -8.58 -10.82 -2.82
C MET A 205 -7.05 -10.66 -2.81
N ASP A 206 -6.36 -11.02 -3.89
CA ASP A 206 -4.91 -10.82 -4.04
C ASP A 206 -4.53 -9.32 -3.97
N PHE A 207 -5.29 -8.45 -4.65
CA PHE A 207 -5.10 -6.99 -4.54
C PHE A 207 -5.26 -6.48 -3.10
N GLN A 208 -6.37 -6.82 -2.44
CA GLN A 208 -6.66 -6.44 -1.05
C GLN A 208 -5.61 -6.99 -0.07
N VAL A 209 -5.08 -8.19 -0.32
CA VAL A 209 -3.98 -8.76 0.48
C VAL A 209 -2.70 -7.93 0.34
N ARG A 210 -2.35 -7.50 -0.89
CA ARG A 210 -1.17 -6.67 -1.12
C ARG A 210 -1.32 -5.26 -0.56
N GLU A 211 -2.50 -4.67 -0.70
CA GLU A 211 -2.83 -3.38 -0.09
C GLU A 211 -2.69 -3.43 1.44
N ARG A 212 -3.14 -4.53 2.05
CA ARG A 212 -2.95 -4.77 3.48
C ARG A 212 -1.46 -4.89 3.87
N ILE A 213 -0.68 -5.61 3.07
CA ILE A 213 0.77 -5.76 3.30
C ILE A 213 1.47 -4.39 3.21
N PHE A 214 1.09 -3.58 2.23
CA PHE A 214 1.59 -2.22 2.05
C PHE A 214 1.23 -1.31 3.23
N LEU A 215 -0.03 -1.29 3.66
CA LEU A 215 -0.44 -0.51 4.84
C LEU A 215 0.30 -0.95 6.11
N LEU A 216 0.45 -2.25 6.34
CA LEU A 216 1.19 -2.77 7.50
C LEU A 216 2.68 -2.40 7.44
N SER A 217 3.29 -2.36 6.26
CA SER A 217 4.67 -1.90 6.11
C SER A 217 4.82 -0.42 6.49
N LEU A 218 3.90 0.45 6.06
CA LEU A 218 3.88 1.86 6.46
C LEU A 218 3.72 2.05 7.98
N MET A 219 2.82 1.29 8.62
CA MET A 219 2.63 1.36 10.08
C MET A 219 3.91 0.97 10.83
N ALA A 220 4.57 -0.08 10.37
CA ALA A 220 5.81 -0.53 10.97
C ALA A 220 6.95 0.45 10.78
N CYS A 221 7.04 1.06 9.59
CA CYS A 221 8.00 2.11 9.30
C CYS A 221 7.74 3.34 10.19
N SER A 222 6.49 3.77 10.37
CA SER A 222 6.10 4.85 11.29
C SER A 222 6.56 4.61 12.72
N ALA A 223 6.38 3.40 13.25
CA ALA A 223 6.83 3.05 14.58
C ALA A 223 8.37 3.16 14.69
N VAL A 224 9.10 2.55 13.76
CA VAL A 224 10.58 2.49 13.80
C VAL A 224 11.23 3.85 13.53
N VAL A 225 10.72 4.64 12.58
CA VAL A 225 11.16 6.02 12.33
C VAL A 225 10.93 6.89 13.56
N GLY A 226 9.80 6.71 14.25
CA GLY A 226 9.50 7.35 15.52
C GLY A 226 10.29 6.81 16.72
N GLY A 227 11.25 5.91 16.51
CA GLY A 227 12.10 5.36 17.57
C GLY A 227 11.42 4.34 18.50
N ARG A 228 10.23 3.83 18.13
CA ARG A 228 9.45 2.89 18.93
C ARG A 228 9.70 1.44 18.52
N ASP A 229 9.45 0.53 19.44
CA ASP A 229 9.51 -0.93 19.25
C ASP A 229 8.11 -1.57 19.12
N ARG A 230 7.06 -0.76 19.19
CA ARG A 230 5.68 -1.17 19.04
C ARG A 230 4.88 -0.19 18.17
N ILE A 231 3.99 -0.74 17.35
CA ILE A 231 3.00 0.03 16.58
C ILE A 231 1.91 0.49 17.54
N ASN A 232 1.66 1.80 17.60
CA ASN A 232 0.57 2.40 18.38
C ASN A 232 -0.56 2.92 17.49
N LEU A 233 -1.55 3.59 18.09
CA LEU A 233 -2.70 4.15 17.37
C LEU A 233 -2.30 5.20 16.32
N ASP A 234 -1.35 6.08 16.65
CA ASP A 234 -0.87 7.15 15.75
C ASP A 234 -0.20 6.55 14.51
N ASP A 235 0.55 5.46 14.66
CA ASP A 235 1.18 4.76 13.54
C ASP A 235 0.17 4.19 12.56
N VAL A 236 -0.93 3.66 13.08
CA VAL A 236 -2.05 3.18 12.25
C VAL A 236 -2.65 4.34 11.48
N VAL A 237 -3.00 5.44 12.15
CA VAL A 237 -3.61 6.60 11.50
C VAL A 237 -2.66 7.23 10.47
N ARG A 238 -1.39 7.42 10.81
CA ARG A 238 -0.36 7.99 9.92
C ARG A 238 -0.17 7.15 8.66
N ALA A 239 -0.16 5.83 8.78
CA ALA A 239 -0.06 4.94 7.62
C ALA A 239 -1.25 5.10 6.66
N TYR A 240 -2.47 5.17 7.19
CA TYR A 240 -3.66 5.41 6.37
C TYR A 240 -3.69 6.81 5.75
N ARG A 241 -3.24 7.85 6.47
CA ARG A 241 -3.08 9.20 5.91
C ARG A 241 -2.07 9.20 4.76
N THR A 242 -0.93 8.54 4.96
CA THR A 242 0.12 8.37 3.94
C THR A 242 -0.45 7.67 2.70
N TYR A 243 -1.17 6.56 2.89
CA TYR A 243 -1.81 5.83 1.81
C TYR A 243 -2.83 6.70 1.06
N LEU A 244 -3.74 7.38 1.75
CA LEU A 244 -4.73 8.26 1.11
C LEU A 244 -4.07 9.43 0.37
N LYS A 245 -2.98 10.01 0.93
CA LYS A 245 -2.19 11.03 0.26
C LYS A 245 -1.54 10.49 -1.00
N LEU A 246 -0.94 9.29 -0.93
CA LEU A 246 -0.33 8.60 -2.05
C LEU A 246 -1.32 8.37 -3.19
N LEU A 247 -2.53 7.89 -2.90
CA LEU A 247 -3.57 7.75 -3.93
C LEU A 247 -3.89 9.09 -4.60
N LYS A 248 -3.90 10.20 -3.86
CA LYS A 248 -4.23 11.52 -4.41
C LYS A 248 -3.05 12.22 -5.09
N THR A 249 -1.86 11.63 -5.08
CA THR A 249 -0.65 12.23 -5.60
C THR A 249 -0.50 11.97 -7.09
N ASP A 250 -0.19 13.04 -7.85
CA ASP A 250 0.28 12.92 -9.23
C ASP A 250 1.71 12.35 -9.23
N LEU A 251 1.82 11.03 -9.29
CA LEU A 251 3.11 10.34 -9.26
C LEU A 251 4.01 10.72 -10.45
N PRO A 252 3.55 10.83 -11.71
CA PRO A 252 4.34 11.40 -12.81
C PRO A 252 4.95 12.76 -12.51
N ALA A 253 4.16 13.70 -11.97
CA ALA A 253 4.68 15.01 -11.59
C ALA A 253 5.72 14.90 -10.46
N LEU A 254 5.47 14.07 -9.45
CA LEU A 254 6.41 13.85 -8.35
C LEU A 254 7.71 13.21 -8.83
N VAL A 255 7.64 12.16 -9.65
CA VAL A 255 8.81 11.51 -10.27
C VAL A 255 9.61 12.54 -11.07
N GLY A 256 8.94 13.36 -11.88
CA GLY A 256 9.59 14.42 -12.65
C GLY A 256 10.29 15.48 -11.79
N LYS A 257 9.74 15.80 -10.61
CA LYS A 257 10.35 16.72 -9.65
C LYS A 257 11.57 16.12 -8.94
N LEU A 258 11.57 14.81 -8.70
CA LEU A 258 12.60 14.10 -7.95
C LEU A 258 13.73 13.54 -8.83
N GLY A 259 13.45 13.27 -10.10
CA GLY A 259 14.37 12.68 -11.08
C GLY A 259 15.27 13.68 -11.80
N VAL A 260 15.56 14.85 -11.19
CA VAL A 260 16.47 15.89 -11.69
C VAL A 260 17.63 16.08 -10.73
#